data_AF-A0A444J4P8-F1
#
_entry.id   AF-A0A444J4P8-F1
#
_cell.length_a   1.000
_cell.length_b   1.000
_cell.length_c   1.000
_cell.angle_alpha   90.00
_cell.angle_beta   90.00
_cell.angle_gamma   90.00
#
_symmetry.space_group_name_H-M   'P 1'
#
loop_
_entity.id
_entity.type
_entity.pdbx_description
1 polymer ?
#
loop_
_entity_poly.entity_id
_entity_poly.type
_entity_poly.pdbx_seq_one_letter_code
_entity_poly.pdbx_strand_id
1 'polypeptide(L)' 'MSPRLKKKRCCEGNFCGQAFKPVGLPLRKLDQITLYRDELEALKLCDFEGLTQEQAGERMGVSRGTIQRLLTGAR' A
#
# COMPACT_ATOMS: atom_id res chain seq x y z
N MET A 1 21.04 14.72 -1.01
CA MET A 1 20.73 13.94 0.21
C MET A 1 20.39 12.51 -0.21
N SER A 2 21.09 11.52 0.33
CA SER A 2 20.76 10.11 0.09
C SER A 2 19.39 9.79 0.73
N PRO A 3 18.55 8.94 0.10
CA PRO A 3 17.27 8.55 0.65
C PRO A 3 17.46 7.92 2.04
N ARG A 4 16.70 8.39 3.03
CA ARG A 4 16.73 7.80 4.38
C ARG A 4 16.21 6.37 4.28
N LEU A 5 16.95 5.42 4.85
CA LEU A 5 16.56 4.00 4.89
C LEU A 5 15.13 3.85 5.40
N LYS A 6 14.35 3.06 4.66
CA LYS A 6 12.97 2.70 5.02
C LYS A 6 13.00 1.97 6.37
N LYS A 7 12.29 2.49 7.37
CA LYS A 7 12.07 1.77 8.64
C LYS A 7 11.33 0.46 8.36
N LYS A 8 11.63 -0.57 9.18
CA LYS A 8 10.83 -1.80 9.24
C LYS A 8 9.39 -1.45 9.60
N ARG A 9 8.44 -2.16 9.00
CA ARG A 9 7.01 -1.96 9.19
C ARG A 9 6.30 -3.31 9.09
N CYS A 10 5.21 -3.47 9.83
CA CYS A 10 4.39 -4.67 9.84
C CYS A 10 3.40 -4.61 8.67
N CYS A 11 3.39 -5.65 7.83
CA CYS A 11 2.40 -5.82 6.77
C CYS A 11 1.83 -7.23 6.88
N GLU A 12 0.65 -7.33 7.48
CA GLU A 12 0.02 -8.60 7.87
C GLU A 12 -0.89 -9.16 6.78
N GLY A 13 -1.23 -8.36 5.76
CA GLY A 13 -2.02 -8.76 4.62
C GLY A 13 -1.41 -9.95 3.87
N ASN A 14 -2.19 -11.03 3.79
CA ASN A 14 -1.93 -12.14 2.89
C ASN A 14 -2.49 -11.79 1.50
N PHE A 15 -1.71 -11.05 0.73
CA PHE A 15 -2.06 -10.70 -0.64
C PHE A 15 -1.66 -11.84 -1.59
N CYS A 16 -2.63 -12.42 -2.28
CA CYS A 16 -2.41 -13.43 -3.31
C CYS A 16 -2.52 -12.82 -4.70
N GLY A 17 -1.76 -13.35 -5.66
CA GLY A 17 -1.72 -12.87 -7.04
C GLY A 17 -0.64 -11.81 -7.30
N GLN A 18 -0.31 -11.63 -8.59
CA GLN A 18 0.74 -10.70 -9.03
C GLN A 18 0.17 -9.42 -9.67
N ALA A 19 -1.10 -9.41 -10.06
CA ALA A 19 -1.74 -8.28 -10.71
C ALA A 19 -3.26 -8.31 -10.56
N PHE A 20 -3.86 -7.13 -10.47
CA PHE A 20 -5.29 -6.92 -10.63
C PHE A 20 -5.51 -6.15 -11.94
N LYS A 21 -6.49 -6.57 -12.76
CA LYS A 21 -6.79 -5.93 -14.03
C LYS A 21 -8.28 -6.01 -14.36
N PRO A 22 -8.81 -5.06 -15.14
CA PRO A 22 -10.17 -5.17 -15.68
C PRO A 22 -10.32 -6.39 -16.59
N VAL A 23 -11.55 -6.91 -16.65
CA VAL A 23 -11.94 -8.00 -17.54
C VAL A 23 -11.98 -7.49 -18.99
N GLY A 24 -11.63 -8.34 -19.96
CA GLY A 24 -11.73 -8.01 -21.40
C GLY A 24 -10.54 -7.28 -22.03
N LEU A 25 -9.57 -6.79 -21.24
CA LEU A 25 -8.35 -6.14 -21.77
C LEU A 25 -7.09 -6.99 -21.52
N PRO A 26 -6.23 -7.21 -22.54
CA PRO A 26 -4.93 -7.85 -22.35
C PRO A 26 -3.98 -6.97 -21.52
N LEU A 27 -3.21 -7.58 -20.60
CA LEU A 27 -2.23 -6.87 -19.76
C LEU A 27 -1.26 -5.98 -20.56
N ARG A 28 -0.79 -6.48 -21.70
CA ARG A 28 0.13 -5.74 -22.61
C ARG A 28 -0.43 -4.43 -23.18
N LYS A 29 -1.74 -4.20 -23.07
CA LYS A 29 -2.41 -2.99 -23.56
C LYS A 29 -2.82 -2.04 -22.43
N LEU A 30 -2.56 -2.41 -21.18
CA LEU A 30 -2.89 -1.62 -20.01
C LEU A 30 -1.61 -0.98 -19.46
N ASP A 31 -1.76 0.25 -19.01
CA ASP A 31 -0.72 0.88 -18.21
C ASP A 31 -0.59 0.13 -16.88
N GLN A 32 0.65 -0.22 -16.53
CA GLN A 32 0.96 -0.99 -15.34
C GLN A 32 1.42 -0.04 -14.24
N ILE A 33 0.69 -0.04 -13.12
CA ILE A 33 1.06 0.67 -11.92
C ILE A 33 1.56 -0.36 -10.91
N THR A 34 2.78 -0.15 -10.41
CA THR A 34 3.36 -1.01 -9.38
C THR A 34 2.84 -0.56 -8.02
N LEU A 35 2.20 -1.46 -7.30
CA LEU A 35 1.77 -1.24 -5.92
C LEU A 35 2.67 -2.04 -4.98
N TYR A 36 3.36 -1.36 -4.08
CA TYR A 36 4.23 -2.03 -3.12
C TYR A 36 3.41 -2.68 -1.99
N ARG A 37 3.99 -3.70 -1.34
CA ARG A 37 3.30 -4.44 -0.27
C ARG A 37 2.87 -3.53 0.89
N ASP A 38 3.67 -2.53 1.22
CA ASP A 38 3.36 -1.57 2.26
C ASP A 38 2.28 -0.56 1.87
N GLU A 39 2.19 -0.21 0.59
CA GLU A 39 1.11 0.61 0.04
C GLU A 39 -0.21 -0.16 0.03
N LEU A 40 -0.18 -1.43 -0.38
CA LEU A 40 -1.35 -2.30 -0.39
C LEU A 40 -1.86 -2.58 1.04
N GLU A 41 -0.96 -2.77 2.01
CA GLU A 41 -1.34 -2.87 3.43
C GLU A 41 -2.03 -1.58 3.93
N ALA A 42 -1.47 -0.41 3.59
CA ALA A 42 -2.06 0.86 3.99
C ALA A 42 -3.45 1.07 3.38
N LEU A 43 -3.63 0.74 2.09
CA LEU A 43 -4.96 0.74 1.45
C LEU A 43 -5.92 -0.23 2.15
N LYS A 44 -5.48 -1.45 2.45
CA LYS A 44 -6.32 -2.43 3.15
C LYS A 44 -6.78 -1.89 4.51
N LEU A 45 -5.88 -1.38 5.34
CA LEU A 45 -6.23 -0.90 6.68
C LEU A 45 -7.15 0.33 6.64
N CYS A 46 -6.86 1.31 5.79
CA CYS A 46 -7.62 2.55 5.75
C CYS A 46 -8.89 2.47 4.88
N ASP A 47 -8.77 1.99 3.65
CA ASP A 47 -9.87 2.04 2.68
C ASP A 47 -10.80 0.82 2.75
N PHE A 48 -10.26 -0.35 3.11
CA PHE A 48 -11.08 -1.58 3.23
C PHE A 48 -11.56 -1.83 4.67
N GLU A 49 -10.69 -1.71 5.68
CA GLU A 49 -11.05 -1.91 7.09
C GLU A 49 -11.54 -0.63 7.80
N GLY A 50 -11.42 0.54 7.16
CA GLY A 50 -11.94 1.81 7.68
C GLY A 50 -11.15 2.42 8.84
N LEU A 51 -9.92 1.97 9.09
CA LEU A 51 -9.08 2.50 10.17
C LEU A 51 -8.57 3.92 9.86
N THR A 52 -8.43 4.75 10.89
CA THR A 52 -7.76 6.05 10.74
C THR A 52 -6.28 5.86 10.41
N GLN A 53 -5.63 6.88 9.85
CA GLN A 53 -4.19 6.84 9.55
C GLN A 53 -3.33 6.65 10.80
N GLU A 54 -3.81 7.12 11.96
CA GLU A 54 -3.15 6.90 13.26
C GLU A 54 -3.23 5.43 13.66
N GLN A 55 -4.43 4.83 13.63
CA GLN A 55 -4.63 3.42 13.96
C GLN A 55 -3.88 2.48 13.01
N ALA A 56 -3.90 2.77 11.70
CA ALA A 56 -3.14 2.04 10.71
C ALA A 56 -1.62 2.18 10.95
N GLY A 57 -1.16 3.36 11.37
CA GLY A 57 0.23 3.62 11.73
C GLY A 57 0.68 2.79 12.91
N GLU A 58 -0.14 2.76 13.97
CA GLU A 58 0.11 1.91 15.15
C GLU A 58 0.21 0.43 14.77
N ARG A 59 -0.74 -0.07 13.97
CA ARG A 59 -0.76 -1.47 13.53
C ARG A 59 0.43 -1.84 12.63
N MET A 60 0.85 -0.94 11.75
CA MET A 60 2.02 -1.13 10.88
C MET A 60 3.35 -0.79 11.58
N GLY A 61 3.34 -0.26 12.81
CA GLY A 61 4.55 0.19 13.52
C GLY A 61 5.25 1.39 12.86
N VAL A 62 4.50 2.28 12.22
CA VAL A 62 5.01 3.48 11.53
C VAL A 62 4.24 4.74 11.92
N SER A 63 4.81 5.91 11.64
CA SER A 63 4.10 7.17 11.92
C SER A 63 2.90 7.39 10.99
N ARG A 64 1.89 8.13 11.47
CA ARG A 64 0.75 8.62 10.66
C ARG A 64 1.21 9.24 9.33
N GLY A 65 2.23 10.10 9.36
CA GLY A 65 2.77 10.72 8.14
C GLY A 65 3.42 9.72 7.16
N THR A 66 3.83 8.55 7.62
CA THR A 66 4.28 7.45 6.75
C THR A 66 3.11 6.74 6.09
N ILE A 67 2.02 6.48 6.83
CA ILE A 67 0.76 5.99 6.24
C ILE A 67 0.25 6.95 5.17
N GLN A 68 0.23 8.25 5.46
CA GLN A 68 -0.16 9.26 4.48
C GLN A 68 0.68 9.17 3.19
N ARG A 69 2.01 9.06 3.30
CA ARG A 69 2.90 8.89 2.14
C ARG A 69 2.65 7.60 1.36
N LEU A 70 2.36 6.50 2.06
CA LEU A 70 2.02 5.23 1.42
C LEU A 70 0.69 5.33 0.66
N LEU A 71 -0.34 5.90 1.27
CA LEU A 71 -1.64 6.12 0.62
C LEU A 71 -1.53 7.05 -0.60
N THR A 72 -0.67 8.07 -0.56
CA THR A 72 -0.44 8.95 -1.70
C THR A 72 0.29 8.24 -2.86
N GLY A 73 1.14 7.26 -2.59
CA GLY A 73 1.75 6.44 -3.65
C GLY A 73 0.80 5.38 -4.21
N ALA A 74 -0.16 4.94 -3.41
CA ALA A 74 -1.08 3.86 -3.71
C ALA A 74 -2.33 4.27 -4.52
N ARG A 75 -2.65 5.57 -4.55
CA ARG A 75 -3.85 6.17 -5.16
C ARG A 75 -3.46 7.01 -6.37
#